data_AF-F9PAZ0-F1
#
_entry.id   AF-F9PAZ0-F1
#
_cell.length_a   1.000
_cell.length_b   1.000
_cell.length_c   1.000
_cell.angle_alpha   90.00
_cell.angle_beta   90.00
_cell.angle_gamma   90.00
#
_symmetry.space_group_name_H-M   'P 1'
#
loop_
_entity.id
_entity.type
_entity.pdbx_description
1 polymer ?
#
loop_
_entity_poly.entity_id
_entity_poly.type
_entity_poly.pdbx_seq_one_letter_code
_entity_poly.pdbx_strand_id
1 'polypeptide(L)'
;MIMDAFLFVFSLFAILNSSVNLFSKNPSNYGIVTIVLGSAVGALVFYGMYYFIYRFYYSDQDQSQKPPFFKSLLIISAATILWAIVLYGTTFLLPAILNPKLPNLFILVFGGGTLALRFYLKKKFNIRSALTSPRQL
;
A
#
# COMPACT_ATOMS: atom_id res chain seq x y z
N MET A 1 -1.35 4.29 12.67
CA MET A 1 -1.97 4.46 11.34
C MET A 1 -1.08 3.95 10.21
N ILE A 2 0.17 4.42 10.07
CA ILE A 2 1.05 3.98 8.97
C ILE A 2 1.39 2.48 8.98
N MET A 3 1.65 1.88 10.15
CA MET A 3 1.88 0.43 10.27
C MET A 3 0.68 -0.40 9.75
N ASP A 4 -0.55 0.04 10.06
CA ASP A 4 -1.77 -0.61 9.55
C ASP A 4 -1.92 -0.45 8.04
N ALA A 5 -1.56 0.71 7.49
CA ALA A 5 -1.54 0.94 6.05
C ALA A 5 -0.47 0.07 5.37
N PHE A 6 0.72 -0.06 5.95
CA PHE A 6 1.77 -0.94 5.44
C PHE A 6 1.34 -2.40 5.41
N LEU A 7 0.87 -2.93 6.55
CA LEU A 7 0.42 -4.32 6.61
C LEU A 7 -0.72 -4.57 5.62
N PHE A 8 -1.63 -3.59 5.43
CA PHE A 8 -2.70 -3.70 4.44
C PHE A 8 -2.17 -3.74 3.00
N VAL A 9 -1.41 -2.71 2.60
CA VAL A 9 -0.88 -2.59 1.24
C VAL A 9 0.02 -3.77 0.91
N PHE A 10 0.91 -4.15 1.82
CA PHE A 10 1.78 -5.32 1.66
C PHE A 10 0.99 -6.59 1.43
N SER A 11 0.00 -6.85 2.30
CA SER A 11 -0.80 -8.07 2.17
C SER A 11 -1.59 -8.09 0.88
N LEU A 12 -2.26 -6.98 0.53
CA LEU A 12 -3.04 -6.88 -0.69
C LEU A 12 -2.16 -7.05 -1.92
N PHE A 13 -1.01 -6.38 -1.94
CA PHE A 13 -0.08 -6.44 -3.06
C PHE A 13 0.55 -7.82 -3.21
N ALA A 14 1.00 -8.45 -2.12
CA ALA A 14 1.51 -9.81 -2.13
C ALA A 14 0.47 -10.83 -2.61
N ILE A 15 -0.77 -10.78 -2.07
CA ILE A 15 -1.85 -11.71 -2.43
C ILE A 15 -2.27 -11.54 -3.89
N LEU A 16 -2.57 -10.31 -4.31
CA LEU A 16 -3.05 -10.06 -5.68
C LEU A 16 -1.96 -10.38 -6.70
N ASN A 17 -0.73 -9.92 -6.47
CA ASN A 17 0.38 -10.18 -7.38
C ASN A 17 0.66 -11.67 -7.53
N SER A 18 0.76 -12.39 -6.42
CA SER A 18 1.04 -13.84 -6.44
C SER A 18 -0.11 -14.62 -7.07
N SER A 19 -1.35 -14.25 -6.76
CA SER A 19 -2.54 -14.91 -7.34
C SER A 19 -2.56 -14.75 -8.85
N VAL A 20 -2.34 -13.52 -9.36
CA VAL A 20 -2.25 -13.28 -10.81
C VAL A 20 -1.08 -14.05 -11.42
N ASN A 21 0.10 -14.04 -10.79
CA ASN A 21 1.27 -14.73 -11.34
C ASN A 21 1.12 -16.25 -11.39
N LEU A 22 0.33 -16.86 -10.49
CA LEU A 22 0.11 -18.32 -10.50
C LEU A 22 -0.67 -18.79 -11.73
N PHE A 23 -1.52 -17.94 -12.31
CA PHE A 23 -2.37 -18.28 -13.45
C PHE A 23 -1.97 -17.52 -14.75
N SER A 24 -0.99 -16.62 -14.68
CA SER A 24 -0.56 -15.80 -15.83
C SER A 24 0.47 -16.52 -16.69
N LYS A 25 0.31 -16.43 -18.02
CA LYS A 25 1.35 -16.82 -18.98
C LYS A 25 2.55 -15.87 -18.99
N ASN A 26 2.37 -14.64 -18.51
CA ASN A 26 3.39 -13.60 -18.39
C ASN A 26 3.40 -13.09 -16.94
N PRO A 27 4.03 -13.81 -16.00
CA PRO A 27 4.06 -13.41 -14.61
C PRO A 27 4.88 -12.12 -14.44
N SER A 28 4.44 -11.28 -13.51
CA SER A 28 5.19 -10.08 -13.12
C SER A 28 6.54 -10.44 -12.50
N ASN A 29 7.53 -9.56 -12.68
CA ASN A 29 8.92 -9.83 -12.30
C ASN A 29 9.30 -9.29 -10.91
N TYR A 30 8.33 -9.07 -10.02
CA TYR A 30 8.60 -8.47 -8.71
C TYR A 30 9.34 -9.43 -7.78
N GLY A 31 10.53 -9.03 -7.34
CA GLY A 31 11.25 -9.70 -6.26
C GLY A 31 10.83 -9.20 -4.88
N ILE A 32 11.39 -9.80 -3.83
CA ILE A 32 11.03 -9.49 -2.43
C ILE A 32 11.21 -8.01 -2.12
N VAL A 33 12.35 -7.42 -2.55
CA VAL A 33 12.66 -6.02 -2.25
C VAL A 33 11.68 -5.09 -2.93
N THR A 34 11.27 -5.39 -4.17
CA THR A 34 10.21 -4.65 -4.85
C THR A 34 8.89 -4.71 -4.09
N ILE A 35 8.48 -5.90 -3.64
CA ILE A 35 7.21 -6.07 -2.92
C ILE A 35 7.26 -5.30 -1.60
N VAL A 36 8.34 -5.40 -0.83
CA VAL A 36 8.48 -4.74 0.47
C VAL A 36 8.56 -3.22 0.31
N LEU A 37 9.48 -2.70 -0.52
CA LEU A 37 9.65 -1.26 -0.71
C LEU A 37 8.46 -0.63 -1.42
N GLY A 38 7.91 -1.31 -2.43
CA GLY A 38 6.67 -0.91 -3.09
C GLY A 38 5.53 -0.79 -2.08
N SER A 39 5.42 -1.72 -1.13
CA SER A 39 4.38 -1.65 -0.11
C SER A 39 4.63 -0.58 0.94
N ALA A 40 5.88 -0.34 1.33
CA ALA A 40 6.27 0.73 2.25
C ALA A 40 5.95 2.11 1.66
N VAL A 41 6.33 2.33 0.40
CA VAL A 41 6.04 3.58 -0.32
C VAL A 41 4.55 3.71 -0.60
N GLY A 42 3.87 2.64 -0.99
CA GLY A 42 2.42 2.62 -1.12
C GLY A 42 1.74 3.03 0.19
N ALA A 43 2.17 2.50 1.33
CA ALA A 43 1.64 2.89 2.64
C ALA A 43 1.86 4.37 2.96
N LEU A 44 3.02 4.93 2.62
CA LEU A 44 3.30 6.35 2.72
C LEU A 44 2.39 7.18 1.81
N VAL A 45 2.12 6.72 0.59
CA VAL A 45 1.18 7.34 -0.35
C VAL A 45 -0.23 7.36 0.23
N PHE A 46 -0.75 6.22 0.66
CA PHE A 46 -2.08 6.13 1.28
C PHE A 46 -2.18 6.99 2.55
N TYR A 47 -1.15 6.99 3.39
CA TYR A 47 -1.09 7.86 4.56
C TYR A 47 -1.03 9.35 4.19
N GLY A 48 -0.26 9.71 3.17
CA GLY A 48 -0.18 11.06 2.63
C GLY A 48 -1.53 11.53 2.07
N MET A 49 -2.24 10.68 1.33
CA MET A 49 -3.59 10.98 0.86
C MET A 49 -4.55 11.21 2.03
N TYR A 50 -4.47 10.40 3.08
CA TYR A 50 -5.23 10.66 4.30
C TYR A 50 -4.89 12.03 4.90
N TYR A 51 -3.60 12.31 5.07
CA TYR A 51 -3.13 13.51 5.74
C TYR A 51 -3.42 14.80 4.97
N PHE A 52 -3.23 14.80 3.64
CA PHE A 52 -3.39 15.99 2.82
C PHE A 52 -4.78 16.15 2.22
N ILE A 53 -5.56 15.07 2.07
CA ILE A 53 -6.84 15.11 1.35
C ILE A 53 -7.97 14.61 2.25
N TYR A 54 -7.95 13.35 2.66
CA TYR A 54 -9.15 12.73 3.21
C TYR A 54 -9.52 13.17 4.63
N ARG A 55 -8.57 13.62 5.45
CA ARG A 55 -8.87 14.06 6.82
C ARG A 55 -9.88 15.22 6.88
N PHE A 56 -9.98 16.04 5.84
CA PHE A 56 -10.88 17.19 5.80
C PHE A 56 -12.32 16.83 5.40
N TYR A 57 -12.58 15.56 5.09
CA TYR A 57 -13.91 15.04 4.75
C TYR A 57 -14.62 14.39 5.95
N TYR A 58 -13.98 14.35 7.12
CA TYR A 58 -14.63 13.91 8.35
C TYR A 58 -15.55 15.01 8.87
N SER A 59 -16.75 14.64 9.35
CA SER A 59 -17.76 15.58 9.85
C SER A 59 -17.25 16.48 10.98
N ASP A 60 -16.31 15.96 11.78
CA ASP A 60 -15.74 16.66 12.95
C ASP A 60 -14.59 17.61 12.58
N GLN A 61 -14.22 17.71 11.31
CA GLN A 61 -13.06 18.47 10.85
C GLN A 61 -13.50 19.71 10.06
N ASP A 62 -12.70 20.78 10.17
CA ASP A 62 -12.95 22.03 9.48
C ASP A 62 -12.85 21.84 7.96
N GLN A 63 -14.02 21.81 7.31
CA GLN A 63 -14.15 21.58 5.87
C GLN A 63 -13.68 22.75 5.02
N SER A 64 -13.45 23.93 5.61
CA SER A 64 -12.93 25.10 4.88
C SER A 64 -11.47 24.92 4.47
N GLN A 65 -10.73 24.07 5.17
CA GLN A 65 -9.31 23.78 4.91
C GLN A 65 -9.11 22.71 3.83
N LYS A 66 -10.19 22.25 3.17
CA LYS A 66 -10.12 21.26 2.10
C LYS A 66 -9.21 21.75 0.98
N PRO A 67 -8.23 20.94 0.52
CA PRO A 67 -7.43 21.31 -0.63
C PRO A 67 -8.34 21.45 -1.88
N PRO A 68 -8.14 22.49 -2.70
CA PRO A 68 -8.83 22.61 -3.98
C PRO A 68 -8.52 21.42 -4.89
N PHE A 69 -9.46 21.09 -5.77
CA PHE A 69 -9.39 19.91 -6.65
C PHE A 69 -8.04 19.74 -7.35
N PHE A 70 -7.49 20.82 -7.94
CA PHE A 70 -6.20 20.77 -8.62
C PHE A 70 -5.02 20.44 -7.70
N LYS A 71 -5.02 20.91 -6.45
CA LYS A 71 -3.97 20.53 -5.48
C LYS A 71 -4.07 19.05 -5.13
N SER A 72 -5.29 18.55 -4.91
CA SER A 72 -5.54 17.12 -4.66
C SER A 72 -5.10 16.25 -5.84
N LEU A 73 -5.43 16.67 -7.08
CA LEU A 73 -5.02 15.97 -8.29
C LEU A 73 -3.49 15.90 -8.41
N LEU A 74 -2.79 17.01 -8.17
CA LEU A 74 -1.33 17.05 -8.19
C LEU A 74 -0.71 16.14 -7.13
N ILE A 75 -1.24 16.16 -5.90
CA ILE A 75 -0.75 15.30 -4.81
C ILE A 75 -0.92 13.81 -5.16
N ILE A 76 -2.09 13.41 -5.66
CA ILE A 76 -2.36 12.03 -6.05
C ILE A 76 -1.45 11.60 -7.21
N SER A 77 -1.28 12.48 -8.20
CA SER A 77 -0.43 12.22 -9.37
C SER A 77 1.03 12.04 -8.96
N ALA A 78 1.56 12.97 -8.17
CA ALA A 78 2.93 12.91 -7.66
C ALA A 78 3.17 11.65 -6.80
N ALA A 79 2.21 11.31 -5.94
CA ALA A 79 2.28 10.12 -5.11
C ALA A 79 2.27 8.83 -5.93
N THR A 80 1.45 8.77 -6.98
CA THR A 80 1.40 7.62 -7.90
C THR A 80 2.69 7.49 -8.71
N ILE A 81 3.24 8.61 -9.19
CA ILE A 81 4.54 8.63 -9.90
C ILE A 81 5.66 8.16 -8.98
N LEU A 82 5.72 8.66 -7.75
CA LEU A 82 6.71 8.20 -6.74
C LEU A 82 6.61 6.69 -6.53
N TRP A 83 5.39 6.18 -6.39
CA TRP A 83 5.18 4.75 -6.19
C TRP A 83 5.62 3.92 -7.41
N ALA A 84 5.28 4.37 -8.62
CA ALA A 84 5.70 3.73 -9.86
C ALA A 84 7.22 3.72 -10.02
N ILE A 85 7.90 4.85 -9.73
CA ILE A 85 9.37 4.95 -9.76
C ILE A 85 10.00 3.89 -8.85
N VAL A 86 9.46 3.69 -7.65
CA VAL A 86 9.98 2.70 -6.71
C VAL A 86 9.74 1.28 -7.21
N LEU A 87 8.54 0.97 -7.72
CA LEU A 87 8.24 -0.35 -8.27
C LEU A 87 9.15 -0.70 -9.45
N TYR A 88 9.23 0.19 -10.45
CA TYR A 88 10.02 -0.06 -11.64
C TYR A 88 11.53 0.03 -11.39
N GLY A 89 11.95 1.01 -10.57
CA GLY A 89 13.34 1.15 -10.17
C GLY A 89 13.86 -0.07 -9.44
N THR A 90 13.12 -0.59 -8.46
CA THR A 90 13.54 -1.81 -7.74
C THR A 90 13.46 -3.06 -8.62
N THR A 91 12.51 -3.15 -9.55
CA THR A 91 12.35 -4.32 -10.41
C THR A 91 13.44 -4.41 -11.48
N PHE A 92 13.77 -3.29 -12.13
CA PHE A 92 14.64 -3.29 -13.31
C PHE A 92 16.08 -2.89 -13.02
N LEU A 93 16.33 -2.12 -11.96
CA LEU A 93 17.69 -1.64 -11.65
C LEU A 93 18.41 -2.52 -10.63
N LEU A 94 17.67 -3.28 -9.80
CA LEU A 94 18.30 -4.17 -8.83
C LEU A 94 18.62 -5.53 -9.46
N PRO A 95 19.86 -6.02 -9.33
CA PRO A 95 20.21 -7.38 -9.74
C PRO A 95 19.51 -8.42 -8.87
N ALA A 96 19.37 -9.64 -9.38
CA ALA A 96 18.66 -10.74 -8.70
C ALA A 96 19.22 -11.08 -7.31
N ILE A 97 20.52 -10.81 -7.07
CA ILE A 97 21.13 -10.99 -5.75
C ILE A 97 20.57 -10.01 -4.70
N LEU A 98 20.19 -8.79 -5.11
CA LEU A 98 19.61 -7.77 -4.24
C LEU A 98 18.07 -7.82 -4.25
N ASN A 99 17.45 -8.30 -5.32
CA ASN A 99 16.00 -8.43 -5.44
C ASN A 99 15.61 -9.86 -5.83
N PRO A 100 15.84 -10.86 -4.97
CA PRO A 100 15.56 -12.25 -5.28
C PRO A 100 14.06 -12.47 -5.43
N LYS A 101 13.71 -13.43 -6.29
CA LYS A 101 12.32 -13.86 -6.49
C LYS A 101 12.03 -15.06 -5.59
N LEU A 102 10.87 -15.06 -4.96
CA LEU A 102 10.36 -16.21 -4.22
C LEU A 102 9.26 -16.90 -5.02
N PRO A 103 9.01 -18.21 -4.78
CA PRO A 103 7.87 -18.87 -5.40
C PRO A 103 6.56 -18.19 -4.99
N ASN A 104 5.65 -17.99 -5.95
CA ASN A 104 4.40 -17.25 -5.74
C ASN A 104 3.53 -17.84 -4.62
N LEU A 105 3.53 -19.16 -4.41
CA LEU A 105 2.80 -19.79 -3.30
C LEU A 105 3.32 -19.34 -1.93
N PHE A 106 4.64 -19.19 -1.77
CA PHE A 106 5.22 -18.69 -0.53
C PHE A 106 4.82 -17.23 -0.27
N ILE A 107 4.88 -16.39 -1.30
CA ILE A 107 4.48 -14.98 -1.19
C ILE A 107 2.98 -14.86 -0.88
N LEU A 108 2.14 -15.69 -1.50
CA LEU A 108 0.70 -15.73 -1.26
C LEU A 108 0.37 -16.08 0.20
N VAL A 109 0.97 -17.15 0.73
CA VAL A 109 0.78 -17.56 2.13
C VAL A 109 1.30 -16.48 3.08
N PHE A 110 2.45 -15.89 2.78
CA PHE A 110 3.03 -14.82 3.60
C PHE A 110 2.16 -13.56 3.60
N GLY A 111 1.60 -13.18 2.45
CA GLY A 111 0.63 -12.09 2.33
C GLY A 111 -0.63 -12.36 3.13
N GLY A 112 -1.17 -13.58 3.06
CA GLY A 112 -2.31 -14.01 3.88
C GLY A 112 -2.03 -13.97 5.38
N GLY A 113 -0.86 -14.47 5.80
CA GLY A 113 -0.40 -14.43 7.19
C GLY A 113 -0.23 -12.99 7.70
N THR A 114 0.29 -12.09 6.87
CA THR A 114 0.44 -10.67 7.20
C THR A 114 -0.93 -9.98 7.33
N LEU A 115 -1.90 -10.37 6.51
CA LEU A 115 -3.27 -9.86 6.61
C LEU A 115 -3.94 -10.31 7.90
N ALA A 116 -3.79 -11.58 8.28
CA ALA A 116 -4.28 -12.11 9.54
C ALA A 116 -3.62 -11.40 10.74
N LEU A 117 -2.30 -11.20 10.69
CA LEU A 117 -1.54 -10.46 11.70
C LEU A 117 -2.07 -9.03 11.84
N ARG A 118 -2.36 -8.35 10.73
CA ARG A 118 -2.96 -7.01 10.75
C ARG A 118 -4.27 -7.00 11.53
N PHE A 119 -5.18 -7.92 11.26
CA PHE A 119 -6.46 -8.00 11.96
C PHE A 119 -6.28 -8.27 13.47
N TYR A 120 -5.36 -9.16 13.82
CA TYR A 120 -5.02 -9.43 15.20
C TYR A 120 -4.47 -8.18 15.92
N LEU A 121 -3.49 -7.48 15.33
CA LEU A 121 -2.90 -6.28 15.90
C LEU A 121 -3.92 -5.14 16.03
N LYS A 122 -4.80 -4.96 15.03
CA LYS A 122 -5.89 -3.98 15.11
C LYS A 122 -6.83 -4.27 16.27
N LYS A 123 -7.24 -5.53 16.45
CA LYS A 123 -8.12 -5.93 17.55
C LYS A 123 -7.44 -5.75 18.91
N LYS A 124 -6.15 -6.13 19.02
CA LYS A 124 -5.40 -6.07 20.27
C LYS A 124 -5.08 -4.64 20.73
N PHE A 125 -4.72 -3.75 19.80
CA PHE A 125 -4.23 -2.41 20.12
C PHE A 125 -5.21 -1.28 19.77
N ASN A 126 -6.44 -1.61 19.36
CA ASN A 126 -7.50 -0.65 19.03
C ASN A 126 -7.06 0.43 18.02
N ILE A 127 -6.33 0.01 16.98
CA ILE A 127 -5.69 0.92 16.01
C ILE A 127 -6.74 1.46 15.02
N ARG A 128 -6.88 2.79 14.95
CA ARG A 128 -7.66 3.47 13.89
C ARG A 128 -6.96 3.34 12.54
N SER A 129 -7.69 2.93 11.49
CA SER A 129 -7.15 2.76 10.15
C SER A 129 -7.05 4.10 9.44
N ALA A 130 -5.96 4.33 8.71
CA ALA A 130 -5.87 5.45 7.75
C ALA A 130 -6.81 5.27 6.54
N LEU A 131 -7.33 4.06 6.35
CA LEU A 131 -8.19 3.65 5.23
C LEU A 131 -9.67 3.55 5.63
N THR A 132 -10.04 3.86 6.88
CA THR A 132 -11.45 3.86 7.28
C THR A 132 -12.12 5.06 6.64
N SER A 133 -13.24 4.85 5.95
CA SER A 133 -14.15 5.94 5.57
C SER A 133 -14.69 6.62 6.83
N PRO A 134 -15.00 7.94 6.80
CA PRO A 134 -15.73 8.58 7.89
C PRO A 134 -17.00 7.78 8.22
N ARG A 135 -17.23 7.47 9.50
CA ARG A 135 -18.55 7.00 9.95
C ARG A 135 -19.53 8.12 9.61
N GLN A 136 -20.43 7.84 8.68
CA GLN A 136 -21.68 8.58 8.58
C GLN A 136 -22.49 8.16 9.80
N LEU A 137 -22.48 9.02 10.83
CA LEU A 137 -23.47 8.99 11.90
C LEU A 137 -24.70 9.77 11.42
#